data_AF-A0A523Q356-F1
#
_entry.id   AF-A0A523Q356-F1
#
_cell.length_a   1.000
_cell.length_b   1.000
_cell.length_c   1.000
_cell.angle_alpha   90.00
_cell.angle_beta   90.00
_cell.angle_gamma   90.00
#
_symmetry.space_group_name_H-M   'P 1'
#
loop_
_entity.id
_entity.type
_entity.pdbx_description
1 polymer ?
#
loop_
_entity_poly.entity_id
_entity_poly.type
_entity_poly.pdbx_seq_one_letter_code
_entity_poly.pdbx_strand_id
1 'polypeptide(L)'
;MRFLIVLFLCCCSWSVPHGLQAQTAAALPLQRFGVVLLLPDAQMQDRVQSIDAMATYLKAVEAAVARVTAQPGWAPNAGFVVLVVRPGPEARVWWDWQQALPAAQQQALTDAVAAVPPFVARRGPVVVALKLGWGGATEPQRRAPAPPEWKAVAQAAGRALPLDDLVLAAWPMAPFQAASAASAP
;
A
#
# COMPACT_ATOMS: atom_id res chain seq x y z
N MET A 1 -84.29 -25.31 1.40
CA MET A 1 -84.70 -24.79 2.72
C MET A 1 -83.54 -24.95 3.69
N ARG A 2 -83.12 -23.85 4.35
CA ARG A 2 -82.36 -23.73 5.62
C ARG A 2 -80.93 -24.34 5.64
N PHE A 3 -79.91 -23.51 5.37
CA PHE A 3 -79.06 -22.79 6.36
C PHE A 3 -78.35 -23.71 7.37
N LEU A 4 -77.02 -23.82 7.24
CA LEU A 4 -76.12 -23.57 8.37
C LEU A 4 -74.72 -23.19 7.87
N ILE A 5 -74.31 -21.98 8.24
CA ILE A 5 -72.95 -21.45 8.17
C ILE A 5 -72.18 -22.07 9.35
N VAL A 6 -71.01 -22.64 9.09
CA VAL A 6 -70.00 -22.90 10.14
C VAL A 6 -68.70 -22.24 9.69
N LEU A 7 -68.50 -21.04 10.21
CA LEU A 7 -67.25 -20.30 10.20
C LEU A 7 -66.38 -20.88 11.34
N PHE A 8 -65.27 -21.53 11.01
CA PHE A 8 -64.27 -21.90 12.02
C PHE A 8 -62.94 -21.21 11.70
N LEU A 9 -62.69 -20.14 12.44
CA LEU A 9 -61.37 -19.54 12.65
C LEU A 9 -60.39 -20.65 13.05
N CYS A 10 -59.32 -20.85 12.29
CA CYS A 10 -58.16 -21.60 12.75
C CYS A 10 -56.93 -20.70 12.71
N CYS A 11 -56.25 -20.68 13.86
CA CYS A 11 -55.24 -19.74 14.28
C CYS A 11 -54.04 -19.61 13.35
N CYS A 12 -53.52 -18.38 13.33
CA CYS A 12 -52.17 -17.99 12.98
C CYS A 12 -51.13 -19.04 13.39
N SER A 13 -50.38 -19.57 12.42
CA SER A 13 -49.09 -20.22 12.67
C SER A 13 -48.13 -19.79 11.58
N TRP A 14 -47.78 -18.51 11.59
CA TRP A 14 -46.67 -17.99 10.80
C TRP A 14 -45.38 -18.24 11.59
N SER A 15 -44.81 -19.43 11.44
CA SER A 15 -43.47 -19.71 11.95
C SER A 15 -42.46 -18.99 11.06
N VAL A 16 -41.93 -17.87 11.54
CA VAL A 16 -40.75 -17.22 10.96
C VAL A 16 -39.52 -17.97 11.48
N PRO A 17 -38.75 -18.70 10.66
CA PRO A 17 -37.46 -19.20 11.09
C PRO A 17 -36.57 -17.99 11.36
N HIS A 18 -36.18 -17.81 12.61
CA HIS A 18 -35.20 -16.82 13.03
C HIS A 18 -33.85 -17.23 12.43
N GLY A 19 -33.58 -16.75 11.21
CA GLY A 19 -32.24 -16.83 10.64
C GLY A 19 -31.29 -16.08 11.56
N LEU A 20 -30.32 -16.80 12.14
CA LEU A 20 -29.13 -16.21 12.72
C LEU A 20 -28.52 -15.28 11.67
N GLN A 21 -28.72 -13.97 11.82
CA GLN A 21 -27.89 -13.02 11.11
C GLN A 21 -26.52 -13.06 11.78
N ALA A 22 -25.59 -13.79 11.16
CA ALA A 22 -24.18 -13.62 11.42
C ALA A 22 -23.85 -12.14 11.19
N GLN A 23 -23.63 -11.40 12.27
CA GLN A 23 -23.08 -10.06 12.20
C GLN A 23 -21.68 -10.20 11.62
N THR A 24 -21.53 -10.01 10.31
CA THR A 24 -20.24 -9.74 9.70
C THR A 24 -19.69 -8.48 10.37
N ALA A 25 -18.76 -8.67 11.32
CA ALA A 25 -17.94 -7.57 11.81
C ALA A 25 -17.26 -6.93 10.59
N ALA A 26 -17.69 -5.72 10.24
CA ALA A 26 -17.09 -4.99 9.14
C ALA A 26 -15.60 -4.79 9.47
N ALA A 27 -14.72 -5.31 8.62
CA ALA A 27 -13.29 -5.05 8.76
C ALA A 27 -13.07 -3.54 8.78
N LEU A 28 -12.36 -3.05 9.80
CA LEU A 28 -12.02 -1.63 9.89
C LEU A 28 -11.24 -1.23 8.64
N PRO A 29 -11.62 -0.12 7.97
CA PRO A 29 -10.98 0.28 6.72
C PRO A 29 -9.51 0.64 6.95
N LEU A 30 -8.71 0.54 5.88
CA LEU A 30 -7.36 1.07 5.86
C LEU A 30 -7.39 2.57 6.21
N GLN A 31 -6.55 2.97 7.16
CA GLN A 31 -6.38 4.35 7.59
C GLN A 31 -5.16 4.94 6.89
N ARG A 32 -5.34 6.11 6.27
CA ARG A 32 -4.25 6.92 5.72
C ARG A 32 -3.96 8.07 6.67
N PHE A 33 -2.75 8.10 7.21
CA PHE A 33 -2.29 9.16 8.10
C PHE A 33 -1.59 10.29 7.35
N GLY A 34 -0.98 10.00 6.19
CA GLY A 34 -0.34 11.04 5.38
C GLY A 34 0.55 10.52 4.26
N VAL A 35 1.18 11.46 3.56
CA VAL A 35 2.22 11.23 2.56
C VAL A 35 3.48 11.95 3.01
N VAL A 36 4.61 11.29 2.91
CA VAL A 36 5.92 11.87 3.15
C VAL A 36 6.64 11.96 1.81
N LEU A 37 6.87 13.19 1.35
CA LEU A 37 7.75 13.45 0.21
C LEU A 37 9.18 13.41 0.73
N LEU A 38 9.98 12.49 0.18
CA LEU A 38 11.38 12.32 0.59
C LEU A 38 12.33 13.16 -0.26
N LEU A 39 11.83 13.70 -1.37
CA LEU A 39 12.54 14.62 -2.24
C LEU A 39 12.10 16.07 -1.98
N PRO A 40 13.03 17.05 -2.10
CA PRO A 40 12.68 18.45 -2.13
C PRO A 40 11.74 18.78 -3.30
N ASP A 41 10.88 19.78 -3.12
CA ASP A 41 9.86 20.18 -4.12
C ASP A 41 10.43 20.43 -5.52
N ALA A 42 11.59 21.10 -5.61
CA ALA A 42 12.27 21.36 -6.88
C ALA A 42 12.63 20.05 -7.61
N GLN A 43 13.13 19.05 -6.90
CA GLN A 43 13.44 17.74 -7.49
C GLN A 43 12.18 16.98 -7.86
N MET A 44 11.12 17.08 -7.06
CA MET A 44 9.81 16.49 -7.35
C MET A 44 9.23 17.04 -8.66
N GLN A 45 9.22 18.36 -8.84
CA GLN A 45 8.77 19.02 -10.07
C GLN A 45 9.60 18.61 -11.28
N ASP A 46 10.92 18.43 -11.09
CA ASP A 46 11.79 18.02 -12.17
C ASP A 46 11.62 16.55 -12.57
N ARG A 47 11.35 15.69 -11.60
CA ARG A 47 11.36 14.24 -11.79
C ARG A 47 9.98 13.65 -12.08
N VAL A 48 8.89 14.31 -11.70
CA VAL A 48 7.53 13.83 -11.92
C VAL A 48 6.91 14.50 -13.14
N GLN A 49 6.61 13.73 -14.18
CA GLN A 49 5.98 14.26 -15.39
C GLN A 49 4.56 14.79 -15.12
N SER A 50 3.81 14.11 -14.26
CA SER A 50 2.42 14.45 -13.95
C SER A 50 2.13 14.15 -12.48
N ILE A 51 1.80 15.20 -11.72
CA ILE A 51 1.41 15.08 -10.31
C ILE A 51 0.11 14.28 -10.17
N ASP A 52 -0.83 14.43 -11.11
CA ASP A 52 -2.08 13.66 -11.13
C ASP A 52 -1.83 12.16 -11.35
N ALA A 53 -0.89 11.81 -12.23
CA ALA A 53 -0.49 10.42 -12.43
C ALA A 53 0.15 9.83 -11.17
N MET A 54 1.01 10.59 -10.49
CA MET A 54 1.58 10.18 -9.20
C MET A 54 0.49 10.01 -8.14
N ALA A 55 -0.43 10.96 -8.00
CA ALA A 55 -1.53 10.87 -7.04
C ALA A 55 -2.45 9.66 -7.31
N THR A 56 -2.70 9.37 -8.59
CA THR A 56 -3.46 8.18 -9.03
C THR A 56 -2.74 6.90 -8.66
N TYR A 57 -1.42 6.84 -8.90
CA TYR A 57 -0.59 5.71 -8.50
C TYR A 57 -0.63 5.47 -6.98
N LEU A 58 -0.46 6.52 -6.17
CA LEU A 58 -0.52 6.43 -4.71
C LEU A 58 -1.87 5.88 -4.22
N LYS A 59 -2.99 6.38 -4.76
CA LYS A 59 -4.33 5.87 -4.43
C LYS A 59 -4.52 4.41 -4.83
N ALA A 60 -3.97 4.00 -5.98
CA ALA A 60 -4.05 2.62 -6.43
C ALA A 60 -3.23 1.68 -5.53
N VAL A 61 -2.06 2.11 -5.07
CA VAL A 61 -1.27 1.39 -4.06
C VAL A 61 -2.04 1.27 -2.74
N GLU A 62 -2.65 2.36 -2.25
CA GLU A 62 -3.47 2.33 -1.04
C GLU A 62 -4.64 1.33 -1.16
N ALA A 63 -5.33 1.33 -2.31
CA ALA A 63 -6.41 0.38 -2.58
C ALA A 63 -5.91 -1.06 -2.64
N ALA A 64 -4.72 -1.31 -3.20
CA ALA A 64 -4.11 -2.63 -3.23
C ALA A 64 -3.78 -3.13 -1.82
N VAL A 65 -3.17 -2.29 -0.99
CA VAL A 65 -2.89 -2.60 0.43
C VAL A 65 -4.20 -2.85 1.17
N ALA A 66 -5.21 -2.00 1.01
CA ALA A 66 -6.51 -2.14 1.68
C ALA A 66 -7.19 -3.47 1.35
N ARG A 67 -7.18 -3.91 0.09
CA ARG A 67 -7.76 -5.20 -0.30
C ARG A 67 -7.08 -6.39 0.38
N VAL A 68 -5.76 -6.34 0.52
CA VAL A 68 -4.98 -7.41 1.13
C VAL A 68 -5.22 -7.45 2.64
N THR A 69 -5.16 -6.31 3.31
CA THR A 69 -5.31 -6.21 4.77
C THR A 69 -6.75 -6.32 5.28
N ALA A 70 -7.75 -6.21 4.40
CA ALA A 70 -9.15 -6.47 4.72
C ALA A 70 -9.48 -7.96 4.88
N GLN A 71 -8.57 -8.85 4.50
CA GLN A 71 -8.76 -10.29 4.67
C GLN A 71 -8.67 -10.68 6.16
N PRO A 72 -9.36 -11.75 6.60
CA PRO A 72 -9.20 -12.28 7.95
C PRO A 72 -7.74 -12.68 8.25
N GLY A 73 -7.34 -12.61 9.52
CA GLY A 73 -6.00 -13.04 9.97
C GLY A 73 -4.91 -11.96 9.92
N TRP A 74 -5.26 -10.72 9.57
CA TRP A 74 -4.37 -9.57 9.66
C TRP A 74 -4.47 -8.90 11.03
N ALA A 75 -3.41 -8.99 11.83
CA ALA A 75 -3.32 -8.26 13.09
C ALA A 75 -3.23 -6.74 12.84
N PRO A 76 -3.78 -5.89 13.71
CA PRO A 76 -3.64 -4.44 13.60
C PRO A 76 -2.18 -4.01 13.52
N ASN A 77 -1.85 -3.18 12.53
CA ASN A 77 -0.49 -2.67 12.34
C ASN A 77 -0.54 -1.33 11.61
N ALA A 78 0.54 -0.57 11.72
CA ALA A 78 0.71 0.69 11.02
C ALA A 78 2.19 0.98 10.77
N GLY A 79 2.50 1.80 9.78
CA GLY A 79 3.86 2.13 9.41
C GLY A 79 3.92 2.85 8.07
N PHE A 80 5.01 2.62 7.33
CA PHE A 80 5.25 3.25 6.06
C PHE A 80 5.36 2.24 4.93
N VAL A 81 4.74 2.59 3.79
CA VAL A 81 4.98 1.98 2.50
C VAL A 81 5.85 2.92 1.71
N VAL A 82 7.12 2.57 1.52
CA VAL A 82 8.08 3.39 0.77
C VAL A 82 8.05 2.96 -0.67
N LEU A 83 7.73 3.87 -1.57
CA LEU A 83 7.61 3.65 -3.01
C LEU A 83 8.74 4.39 -3.71
N VAL A 84 9.45 3.69 -4.57
CA VAL A 84 10.44 4.28 -5.45
C VAL A 84 10.12 3.94 -6.88
N VAL A 85 10.06 4.98 -7.72
CA VAL A 85 9.86 4.87 -9.16
C VAL A 85 11.08 5.45 -9.86
N ARG A 86 11.75 4.63 -10.67
CA ARG A 86 12.90 5.07 -11.49
C ARG A 86 12.44 5.49 -12.89
N PRO A 87 13.31 6.17 -13.66
CA PRO A 87 13.12 6.28 -15.11
C PRO A 87 13.17 4.88 -15.75
N GLY A 88 12.28 4.63 -16.71
CA GLY A 88 11.93 3.25 -17.11
C GLY A 88 10.82 2.71 -16.19
N PRO A 89 10.00 1.74 -16.61
CA PRO A 89 8.83 1.26 -15.85
C PRO A 89 9.21 0.42 -14.62
N GLU A 90 10.13 0.91 -13.79
CA GLU A 90 10.73 0.21 -12.67
C GLU A 90 10.20 0.74 -11.34
N ALA A 91 9.30 -0.07 -10.76
CA ALA A 91 8.77 -0.08 -9.41
C ALA A 91 9.68 -0.69 -8.33
N ARG A 92 9.86 -0.06 -7.16
CA ARG A 92 10.17 -0.82 -5.94
C ARG A 92 9.37 -0.34 -4.73
N VAL A 93 9.03 -1.29 -3.88
CA VAL A 93 8.41 -1.05 -2.58
C VAL A 93 9.30 -1.57 -1.46
N TRP A 94 9.40 -0.80 -0.38
CA TRP A 94 9.95 -1.25 0.90
C TRP A 94 8.93 -1.05 2.02
N TRP A 95 8.96 -1.95 2.99
CA TRP A 95 8.01 -2.02 4.09
C TRP A 95 8.68 -1.59 5.39
N ASP A 96 8.11 -0.59 6.06
CA ASP A 96 8.58 -0.11 7.37
C ASP A 96 7.42 -0.09 8.37
N TRP A 97 6.97 -1.30 8.73
CA TRP A 97 5.88 -1.52 9.68
C TRP A 97 6.37 -1.42 11.13
N GLN A 98 5.48 -1.05 12.05
CA GLN A 98 5.78 -1.03 13.49
C GLN A 98 5.99 -2.44 14.04
N GLN A 99 5.16 -3.38 13.58
CA GLN A 99 5.31 -4.81 13.87
C GLN A 99 5.76 -5.55 12.61
N ALA A 100 6.69 -6.48 12.77
CA ALA A 100 7.12 -7.33 11.67
C ALA A 100 5.95 -8.20 11.19
N LEU A 101 5.81 -8.32 9.88
CA LEU A 101 4.81 -9.20 9.28
C LEU A 101 5.39 -10.60 9.06
N PRO A 102 4.56 -11.66 9.18
CA PRO A 102 4.89 -12.96 8.63
C PRO A 102 5.27 -12.85 7.14
N ALA A 103 6.25 -13.64 6.71
CA ALA A 103 6.78 -13.57 5.34
C ALA A 103 5.69 -13.69 4.27
N ALA A 104 4.72 -14.59 4.45
CA ALA A 104 3.60 -14.77 3.53
C ALA A 104 2.71 -13.52 3.41
N GLN A 105 2.46 -12.81 4.52
CA GLN A 105 1.68 -11.57 4.52
C GLN A 105 2.45 -10.44 3.83
N GLN A 106 3.75 -10.31 4.12
CA GLN A 106 4.60 -9.33 3.44
C GLN A 106 4.71 -9.60 1.94
N GLN A 107 4.77 -10.88 1.53
CA GLN A 107 4.77 -11.26 0.12
C GLN A 107 3.45 -10.89 -0.56
N ALA A 108 2.30 -11.20 0.06
CA ALA A 108 0.99 -10.85 -0.48
C ALA A 108 0.84 -9.32 -0.72
N LEU A 109 1.36 -8.49 0.20
CA LEU A 109 1.42 -7.04 0.00
C LEU A 109 2.35 -6.66 -1.17
N THR A 110 3.51 -7.30 -1.25
CA THR A 110 4.50 -7.07 -2.32
C THR A 110 3.90 -7.38 -3.68
N ASP A 111 3.25 -8.52 -3.83
CA ASP A 111 2.62 -8.93 -5.09
C ASP A 111 1.47 -7.98 -5.48
N ALA A 112 0.62 -7.61 -4.51
CA ALA A 112 -0.49 -6.71 -4.76
C ALA A 112 -0.05 -5.31 -5.19
N VAL A 113 1.05 -4.78 -4.60
CA VAL A 113 1.61 -3.48 -4.98
C VAL A 113 2.40 -3.56 -6.29
N ALA A 114 3.14 -4.64 -6.53
CA ALA A 114 3.86 -4.84 -7.79
C ALA A 114 2.94 -4.91 -9.01
N ALA A 115 1.68 -5.33 -8.82
CA ALA A 115 0.66 -5.33 -9.86
C ALA A 115 0.13 -3.93 -10.22
N VAL A 116 0.48 -2.88 -9.46
CA VAL A 116 0.07 -1.50 -9.73
C VAL A 116 1.06 -0.85 -10.70
N PRO A 117 0.63 -0.43 -11.91
CA PRO A 117 1.54 0.22 -12.86
C PRO A 117 2.08 1.53 -12.30
N PRO A 118 3.42 1.75 -12.30
CA PRO A 118 3.99 3.00 -11.83
C PRO A 118 3.72 4.16 -12.78
N PHE A 119 3.75 5.38 -12.24
CA PHE A 119 3.80 6.60 -13.05
C PHE A 119 5.17 6.76 -13.70
N VAL A 120 5.31 7.73 -14.60
CA VAL A 120 6.59 8.00 -15.28
C VAL A 120 7.44 8.96 -14.46
N ALA A 121 8.55 8.46 -13.92
CA ALA A 121 9.63 9.28 -13.40
C ALA A 121 10.62 9.67 -14.51
N ARG A 122 11.23 10.84 -14.38
CA ARG A 122 12.20 11.42 -15.33
C ARG A 122 13.40 11.93 -14.54
N ARG A 123 14.58 11.96 -15.16
CA ARG A 123 15.79 12.63 -14.60
C ARG A 123 16.21 12.15 -13.19
N GLY A 124 15.77 10.98 -12.73
CA GLY A 124 16.16 10.40 -11.45
C GLY A 124 15.03 9.60 -10.78
N PRO A 125 15.33 8.87 -9.69
CA PRO A 125 14.32 8.18 -8.91
C PRO A 125 13.41 9.17 -8.19
N VAL A 126 12.12 8.85 -8.12
CA VAL A 126 11.14 9.53 -7.26
C VAL A 126 10.88 8.65 -6.06
N VAL A 127 11.03 9.22 -4.86
CA VAL A 127 10.90 8.50 -3.58
C VAL A 127 9.80 9.15 -2.77
N VAL A 128 8.78 8.37 -2.41
CA VAL A 128 7.63 8.83 -1.63
C VAL A 128 7.22 7.75 -0.65
N ALA A 129 6.71 8.11 0.52
CA ALA A 129 6.18 7.15 1.47
C ALA A 129 4.72 7.46 1.84
N LEU A 130 3.91 6.40 1.90
CA LEU A 130 2.56 6.44 2.43
C LEU A 130 2.59 6.01 3.90
N LYS A 131 2.01 6.82 4.77
CA LYS A 131 1.85 6.49 6.20
C LYS A 131 0.46 5.88 6.39
N LEU A 132 0.41 4.58 6.66
CA LEU A 132 -0.81 3.77 6.64
C LEU A 132 -0.98 2.96 7.93
N GLY A 133 -2.22 2.59 8.24
CA GLY A 133 -2.57 1.64 9.30
C GLY A 133 -3.84 0.86 9.01
N TRP A 134 -4.02 -0.29 9.64
CA TRP A 134 -5.23 -1.10 9.53
C TRP A 134 -5.58 -1.75 10.87
N GLY A 135 -6.81 -2.26 10.97
CA GLY A 135 -7.29 -2.91 12.19
C GLY A 135 -7.40 -1.96 13.40
N GLY A 136 -7.51 -0.65 13.16
CA GLY A 136 -7.57 0.36 14.23
C GLY A 136 -6.22 0.69 14.86
N ALA A 137 -5.11 0.39 14.19
CA ALA A 137 -3.77 0.73 14.67
C ALA A 137 -3.55 2.25 14.78
N THR A 138 -2.80 2.66 15.80
CA THR A 138 -2.46 4.07 16.01
C THR A 138 -1.44 4.57 14.99
N GLU A 139 -1.56 5.85 14.64
CA GLU A 139 -0.60 6.53 13.78
C GLU A 139 0.85 6.40 14.31
N PRO A 140 1.80 5.97 13.45
CA PRO A 140 3.22 5.93 13.83
C PRO A 140 3.73 7.30 14.26
N GLN A 141 4.46 7.39 15.38
CA GLN A 141 5.02 8.68 15.84
C GLN A 141 6.22 9.17 15.01
N ARG A 142 6.84 8.28 14.22
CA ARG A 142 7.97 8.65 13.36
C ARG A 142 7.51 9.62 12.26
N ARG A 143 8.35 10.59 11.91
CA ARG A 143 8.09 11.56 10.83
C ARG A 143 8.49 11.05 9.46
N ALA A 144 9.47 10.14 9.40
CA ALA A 144 10.02 9.60 8.17
C ALA A 144 10.17 8.08 8.26
N PRO A 145 10.10 7.37 7.12
CA PRO A 145 10.37 5.95 7.05
C PRO A 145 11.87 5.66 7.26
N ALA A 146 12.17 4.48 7.77
CA ALA A 146 13.51 3.93 7.81
C ALA A 146 13.44 2.41 7.60
N PRO A 147 13.17 1.94 6.37
CA PRO A 147 13.00 0.52 6.10
C PRO A 147 14.29 -0.25 6.43
N PRO A 148 14.18 -1.54 6.81
CA PRO A 148 15.33 -2.35 7.23
C PRO A 148 16.49 -2.37 6.22
N GLU A 149 16.18 -2.38 4.92
CA GLU A 149 17.16 -2.40 3.83
C GLU A 149 18.01 -1.12 3.82
N TRP A 150 17.38 0.04 4.06
CA TRP A 150 18.09 1.31 4.13
C TRP A 150 18.94 1.40 5.39
N LYS A 151 18.43 0.90 6.52
CA LYS A 151 19.20 0.81 7.77
C LYS A 151 20.45 -0.04 7.57
N ALA A 152 20.33 -1.20 6.92
CA ALA A 152 21.46 -2.08 6.64
C ALA A 152 22.52 -1.40 5.76
N VAL A 153 22.09 -0.71 4.69
CA VAL A 153 23.01 0.06 3.83
C VAL A 153 23.71 1.19 4.59
N ALA A 154 22.97 1.98 5.36
CA ALA A 154 23.53 3.09 6.13
C ALA A 154 24.52 2.60 7.20
N GLN A 155 24.21 1.48 7.87
CA GLN A 155 25.11 0.83 8.82
C GLN A 155 26.39 0.33 8.15
N ALA A 156 26.27 -0.35 7.01
CA ALA A 156 27.43 -0.82 6.25
C ALA A 156 28.31 0.32 5.73
N ALA A 157 27.71 1.46 5.37
CA ALA A 157 28.44 2.65 4.96
C ALA A 157 29.17 3.37 6.11
N GLY A 158 28.78 3.13 7.37
CA GLY A 158 29.36 3.77 8.56
C GLY A 158 29.12 5.28 8.65
N ARG A 159 28.27 5.85 7.78
CA ARG A 159 27.93 7.28 7.72
C ARG A 159 26.54 7.49 7.14
N ALA A 160 26.00 8.69 7.35
CA ALA A 160 24.79 9.11 6.64
C ALA A 160 25.06 9.22 5.13
N LEU A 161 24.15 8.64 4.34
CA LEU A 161 24.16 8.74 2.89
C LEU A 161 23.08 9.73 2.44
N PRO A 162 23.32 10.52 1.38
CA PRO A 162 22.26 11.19 0.64
C PRO A 162 21.18 10.19 0.23
N LEU A 163 19.92 10.64 0.14
CA LEU A 163 18.78 9.76 -0.16
C LEU A 163 18.96 9.00 -1.47
N ASP A 164 19.42 9.67 -2.53
CA ASP A 164 19.62 9.05 -3.84
C ASP A 164 20.66 7.92 -3.74
N ASP A 165 21.78 8.15 -3.05
CA ASP A 165 22.83 7.14 -2.84
C ASP A 165 22.32 5.96 -2.01
N LEU A 166 21.54 6.25 -0.96
CA LEU A 166 20.93 5.23 -0.10
C LEU A 166 19.98 4.33 -0.89
N VAL A 167 19.13 4.92 -1.73
CA VAL A 167 18.17 4.21 -2.58
C VAL A 167 18.88 3.40 -3.67
N LEU A 168 19.94 3.95 -4.29
CA LEU A 168 20.74 3.23 -5.28
C LEU A 168 21.47 2.04 -4.67
N ALA A 169 22.05 2.20 -3.48
CA ALA A 169 22.73 1.13 -2.78
C ALA A 169 21.77 0.05 -2.24
N ALA A 170 20.57 0.43 -1.78
CA ALA A 170 19.53 -0.52 -1.36
C ALA A 170 18.82 -1.21 -2.52
N TRP A 171 18.96 -0.68 -3.74
CA TRP A 171 18.43 -1.26 -4.97
C TRP A 171 19.49 -1.23 -6.08
N PRO A 172 20.53 -2.09 -5.97
CA PRO A 172 21.58 -2.15 -6.97
C PRO A 172 20.98 -2.60 -8.31
N MET A 173 21.33 -1.90 -9.38
CA MET A 173 20.93 -2.29 -10.73
C MET A 173 21.82 -3.41 -11.26
N ALA A 174 21.34 -4.11 -12.29
CA ALA A 174 22.24 -4.49 -13.38
C ALA A 174 22.67 -3.19 -14.11
N PRO A 175 23.94 -3.01 -14.49
CA PRO A 175 24.46 -1.72 -14.97
C PRO A 175 23.60 -1.13 -16.11
N PHE A 176 23.33 0.16 -16.03
CA PHE A 176 22.74 0.96 -17.10
C PHE A 176 23.64 0.85 -18.34
N GLN A 177 23.27 0.04 -19.32
CA GLN A 177 23.77 0.25 -20.67
C GLN A 177 23.13 1.55 -21.16
N ALA A 178 23.84 2.66 -20.94
CA ALA A 178 23.64 3.86 -21.71
C ALA A 178 23.70 3.40 -23.17
N ALA A 179 22.56 3.42 -23.86
CA ALA A 179 22.52 3.14 -25.28
C ALA A 179 23.60 4.00 -25.93
N SER A 180 24.53 3.32 -26.57
CA SER A 180 25.58 3.87 -27.42
C SER A 180 24.96 4.91 -28.35
N ALA A 181 25.10 6.16 -27.96
CA ALA A 181 24.89 7.35 -28.79
C ALA A 181 26.07 8.30 -28.56
N ALA A 182 27.26 7.73 -28.50
CA ALA A 182 28.51 8.40 -28.75
C ALA A 182 29.40 7.38 -29.48
N SER A 183 29.91 7.82 -30.63
CA SER A 183 30.82 7.11 -31.56
C SER A 183 30.09 6.13 -32.49
N ALA A 184 30.10 6.30 -33.82
CA ALA A 184 30.95 7.09 -34.71
C ALA A 184 30.34 7.07 -36.14
N PRO A 185 31.04 7.58 -37.16
CA PRO A 185 31.54 8.95 -37.39
C PRO A 185 30.58 9.79 -38.26
#